data_AF-A0A0H3CEL8-F1
#
_entry.id   AF-A0A0H3CEL8-F1
#
_cell.length_a   1.000
_cell.length_b   1.000
_cell.length_c   1.000
_cell.angle_alpha   90.00
_cell.angle_beta   90.00
_cell.angle_gamma   90.00
#
_symmetry.space_group_name_H-M   'P 1'
#
loop_
_entity.id
_entity.type
_entity.pdbx_description
1 polymer ?
#
loop_
_entity_poly.entity_id
_entity_poly.type
_entity_poly.pdbx_seq_one_letter_code
_entity_poly.pdbx_strand_id
1 'polypeptide(L)'
;MKQITFASRNHQLTNTNTWTPDSQWLVYDVRPSGASFTGETIERVNVSTGEVEVIYRAKHGAHVGVVTVHPAQDKYVFIHGPKNPDADWQYDFHHRQGVIVHNGQASNLDAMDITVPYTAGALRGGSHVHVFSPNGQFVSFTYNDHVLHERDPKLDLRNVGVAAPFGPVTPQGNHPHEYPGTFWSVLVSRTTPNPQPGSDEINRAYEEGWVGNGRLAFIGDTLSVKGEKVPELFIVDLPKDEQGWKQAGDAPLQGTPETMPAPPAGVLQRRLTFTHQKAYPGLVNVPRHWVRSNPQGTQIAFLMRDDNGIVQLWLISPEGGEPRQLTHTESGIQSAFNWHPSGDSLGFVLENRIACCDAQTGEVTFLTSDHGNPPSADAVVFSPNGRAIAWMEEKEGFRQLWLTETVQD
;
A
#
# COMPACT_ATOMS: atom_id res chain seq x y z
N MET A 1 8.38 -16.77 -19.89
CA MET A 1 8.26 -17.10 -18.45
C MET A 1 9.56 -17.72 -17.93
N LYS A 2 10.06 -17.23 -16.79
CA LYS A 2 11.32 -17.61 -16.15
C LYS A 2 11.18 -17.55 -14.63
N GLN A 3 11.60 -18.61 -13.92
CA GLN A 3 11.77 -18.58 -12.45
C GLN A 3 13.07 -17.85 -12.09
N ILE A 4 13.04 -17.03 -11.03
CA ILE A 4 14.15 -16.14 -10.64
C ILE A 4 14.78 -16.53 -9.31
N THR A 5 13.97 -17.00 -8.36
CA THR A 5 14.47 -17.47 -7.06
C THR A 5 14.37 -18.98 -6.97
N PHE A 6 15.33 -19.63 -6.30
CA PHE A 6 15.43 -21.10 -6.25
C PHE A 6 15.69 -21.65 -4.84
N ALA A 7 15.96 -20.77 -3.86
CA ALA A 7 16.20 -21.21 -2.49
C ALA A 7 14.92 -21.84 -1.89
N SER A 8 15.09 -22.88 -1.09
CA SER A 8 14.01 -23.58 -0.37
C SER A 8 13.47 -22.75 0.81
N ARG A 9 12.93 -21.57 0.49
CA ARG A 9 12.27 -20.62 1.38
C ARG A 9 11.31 -19.74 0.56
N ASN A 10 10.43 -19.02 1.25
CA ASN A 10 9.48 -18.13 0.61
C ASN A 10 10.13 -16.78 0.24
N HIS A 11 9.64 -16.20 -0.86
CA HIS A 11 10.01 -14.88 -1.35
C HIS A 11 8.72 -14.08 -1.57
N GLN A 12 8.57 -12.96 -0.87
CA GLN A 12 7.36 -12.13 -0.90
C GLN A 12 7.64 -10.82 -1.62
N LEU A 13 6.98 -10.62 -2.77
CA LEU A 13 6.85 -9.32 -3.40
C LEU A 13 5.75 -8.51 -2.71
N THR A 14 6.02 -7.24 -2.48
CA THR A 14 4.96 -6.26 -2.21
C THR A 14 4.16 -6.03 -3.49
N ASN A 15 2.89 -5.65 -3.36
CA ASN A 15 1.97 -5.47 -4.48
C ASN A 15 2.40 -4.39 -5.51
N THR A 16 3.42 -3.58 -5.24
CA THR A 16 3.88 -2.50 -6.13
C THR A 16 5.32 -2.08 -5.81
N ASN A 17 5.97 -1.38 -6.73
CA ASN A 17 7.30 -0.76 -6.57
C ASN A 17 8.37 -1.69 -5.96
N THR A 18 8.50 -2.92 -6.46
CA THR A 18 9.51 -3.90 -5.98
C THR A 18 10.73 -4.01 -6.90
N TRP A 19 10.80 -3.20 -7.95
CA TRP A 19 11.91 -3.21 -8.89
C TRP A 19 12.86 -2.05 -8.60
N THR A 20 14.17 -2.27 -8.75
CA THR A 20 15.12 -1.15 -8.80
C THR A 20 14.90 -0.29 -10.05
N PRO A 21 15.22 1.01 -10.01
CA PRO A 21 14.96 1.95 -11.12
C PRO A 21 15.56 1.51 -12.47
N ASP A 22 16.68 0.79 -12.44
CA ASP A 22 17.37 0.24 -13.62
C ASP A 22 16.71 -1.03 -14.20
N SER A 23 15.62 -1.50 -13.59
CA SER A 23 14.91 -2.73 -13.96
C SER A 23 15.76 -4.01 -13.86
N GLN A 24 16.88 -3.99 -13.13
CA GLN A 24 17.78 -5.15 -13.03
C GLN A 24 17.52 -6.02 -11.80
N TRP A 25 16.92 -5.48 -10.74
CA TRP A 25 16.74 -6.19 -9.48
C TRP A 25 15.29 -6.20 -9.03
N LEU A 26 14.85 -7.36 -8.54
CA LEU A 26 13.60 -7.54 -7.80
C LEU A 26 13.89 -7.59 -6.31
N VAL A 27 13.14 -6.83 -5.53
CA VAL A 27 13.33 -6.64 -4.10
C VAL A 27 12.16 -7.28 -3.35
N TYR A 28 12.47 -8.09 -2.35
CA TYR A 28 11.50 -8.94 -1.67
C TYR A 28 11.84 -9.13 -0.19
N ASP A 29 10.88 -9.62 0.57
CA ASP A 29 11.09 -10.11 1.94
C ASP A 29 10.94 -11.64 2.02
N VAL A 30 11.40 -12.25 3.11
CA VAL A 30 11.47 -13.71 3.25
C VAL A 30 10.38 -14.29 4.16
N ARG A 31 9.27 -13.57 4.38
CA ARG A 31 8.20 -14.05 5.26
C ARG A 31 7.57 -15.32 4.69
N PRO A 32 7.14 -16.28 5.55
CA PRO A 32 6.50 -17.51 5.10
C PRO A 32 5.22 -17.27 4.29
N SER A 33 4.45 -16.24 4.64
CA SER A 33 3.24 -15.84 3.94
C SER A 33 2.98 -14.34 4.17
N GLY A 34 2.11 -13.73 3.35
CA GLY A 34 1.68 -12.34 3.53
C GLY A 34 1.00 -12.07 4.87
N ALA A 35 0.45 -13.10 5.54
CA ALA A 35 -0.22 -13.01 6.84
C ALA A 35 0.75 -13.17 8.03
N SER A 36 1.94 -13.72 7.81
CA SER A 36 3.00 -13.81 8.83
C SER A 36 3.86 -12.53 8.84
N PHE A 37 4.51 -12.26 9.96
CA PHE A 37 5.52 -11.20 10.08
C PHE A 37 6.74 -11.68 10.87
N THR A 38 7.34 -12.76 10.39
CA THR A 38 8.56 -13.37 10.95
C THR A 38 9.75 -13.26 10.00
N GLY A 39 9.74 -12.29 9.09
CA GLY A 39 10.80 -12.11 8.10
C GLY A 39 12.05 -11.54 8.75
N GLU A 40 13.22 -12.08 8.43
CA GLU A 40 14.49 -11.63 9.03
C GLU A 40 15.29 -10.70 8.13
N THR A 41 15.02 -10.75 6.83
CA THR A 41 15.80 -10.03 5.81
C THR A 41 14.91 -9.36 4.77
N ILE A 42 15.41 -8.23 4.29
CA ILE A 42 15.02 -7.63 3.01
C ILE A 42 16.15 -7.91 2.03
N GLU A 43 15.81 -8.41 0.86
CA GLU A 43 16.77 -8.92 -0.12
C GLU A 43 16.40 -8.46 -1.52
N ARG A 44 17.37 -8.58 -2.44
CA ARG A 44 17.13 -8.40 -3.86
C ARG A 44 17.79 -9.50 -4.68
N VAL A 45 17.20 -9.81 -5.83
CA VAL A 45 17.72 -10.75 -6.82
C VAL A 45 17.87 -10.08 -8.17
N ASN A 46 19.04 -10.22 -8.80
CA ASN A 46 19.28 -9.73 -10.14
C ASN A 46 18.55 -10.65 -11.13
N VAL A 47 17.66 -10.09 -11.95
CA VAL A 47 16.79 -10.89 -12.82
C VAL A 47 17.52 -11.54 -13.99
N SER A 48 18.69 -11.02 -14.35
CA SER A 48 19.54 -11.54 -15.42
C SER A 48 20.49 -12.61 -14.91
N THR A 49 21.25 -12.31 -13.85
CA THR A 49 22.34 -13.16 -13.33
C THR A 49 21.89 -14.16 -12.26
N GLY A 50 20.78 -13.89 -11.57
CA GLY A 50 20.35 -14.68 -10.40
C GLY A 50 21.14 -14.39 -9.12
N GLU A 51 22.03 -13.39 -9.13
CA GLU A 51 22.75 -12.92 -7.94
C GLU A 51 21.76 -12.42 -6.87
N VAL A 52 22.01 -12.77 -5.61
CA VAL A 52 21.16 -12.38 -4.48
C VAL A 52 21.95 -11.58 -3.47
N GLU A 53 21.38 -10.46 -3.03
CA GLU A 53 21.98 -9.58 -2.02
C GLU A 53 21.02 -9.32 -0.86
N VAL A 54 21.58 -9.25 0.35
CA VAL A 54 20.83 -8.84 1.55
C VAL A 54 20.97 -7.34 1.73
N ILE A 55 19.87 -6.60 1.54
CA ILE A 55 19.81 -5.14 1.72
C ILE A 55 19.75 -4.79 3.22
N TYR A 56 19.01 -5.59 3.99
CA TYR A 56 18.83 -5.37 5.41
C TYR A 56 18.63 -6.68 6.15
N ARG A 57 19.20 -6.78 7.35
CA ARG A 57 18.94 -7.87 8.30
C ARG A 57 18.44 -7.29 9.61
N ALA A 58 17.27 -7.74 10.03
CA ALA A 58 16.69 -7.38 11.31
C ALA A 58 17.60 -7.85 12.46
N LYS A 59 17.61 -7.08 13.55
CA LYS A 59 18.43 -7.34 14.74
C LYS A 59 17.57 -7.26 15.98
N HIS A 60 18.06 -7.81 17.09
CA HIS A 60 17.43 -7.69 18.41
C HIS A 60 16.00 -8.28 18.44
N GLY A 61 15.80 -9.44 17.82
CA GLY A 61 14.50 -10.13 17.80
C GLY A 61 13.42 -9.46 16.94
N ALA A 62 13.74 -8.35 16.25
CA ALA A 62 12.80 -7.73 15.34
C ALA A 62 12.61 -8.54 14.05
N HIS A 63 11.49 -8.27 13.38
CA HIS A 63 11.18 -8.80 12.06
C HIS A 63 10.91 -7.68 11.07
N VAL A 64 11.05 -7.97 9.79
CA VAL A 64 10.88 -7.04 8.67
C VAL A 64 10.07 -7.66 7.54
N GLY A 65 9.46 -6.82 6.72
CA GLY A 65 8.83 -7.23 5.48
C GLY A 65 8.12 -6.07 4.78
N VAL A 66 7.45 -6.40 3.66
CA VAL A 66 6.68 -5.44 2.86
C VAL A 66 7.55 -4.26 2.42
N VAL A 67 8.52 -4.57 1.57
CA VAL A 67 9.47 -3.59 1.02
C VAL A 67 8.97 -2.97 -0.28
N THR A 68 9.17 -1.67 -0.44
CA THR A 68 9.09 -0.97 -1.72
C THR A 68 10.37 -0.17 -2.00
N VAL A 69 10.55 0.17 -3.27
CA VAL A 69 11.76 0.78 -3.82
C VAL A 69 11.44 2.20 -4.27
N HIS A 70 12.39 3.10 -4.03
CA HIS A 70 12.33 4.48 -4.50
C HIS A 70 12.40 4.54 -6.03
N PRO A 71 11.60 5.40 -6.70
CA PRO A 71 11.46 5.39 -8.16
C PRO A 71 12.73 5.76 -8.94
N ALA A 72 13.69 6.45 -8.30
CA ALA A 72 14.88 6.97 -8.96
C ALA A 72 16.21 6.68 -8.24
N GLN A 73 16.19 6.01 -7.09
CA GLN A 73 17.40 5.82 -6.27
C GLN A 73 17.45 4.38 -5.73
N ASP A 74 18.65 3.90 -5.44
CA ASP A 74 18.87 2.61 -4.76
C ASP A 74 18.53 2.74 -3.25
N LYS A 75 17.25 3.01 -2.99
CA LYS A 75 16.69 3.36 -1.69
C LYS A 75 15.40 2.59 -1.46
N TYR A 76 15.25 2.10 -0.24
CA TYR A 76 14.20 1.15 0.13
C TYR A 76 13.42 1.67 1.33
N VAL A 77 12.14 1.34 1.39
CA VAL A 77 11.32 1.55 2.58
C VAL A 77 10.53 0.28 2.88
N PHE A 78 10.45 -0.10 4.15
CA PHE A 78 9.78 -1.34 4.56
C PHE A 78 9.26 -1.24 6.00
N ILE A 79 8.40 -2.20 6.34
CA ILE A 79 7.88 -2.36 7.69
C ILE A 79 8.96 -3.03 8.55
N HIS A 80 9.22 -2.44 9.70
CA HIS A 80 10.04 -3.00 10.77
C HIS A 80 9.15 -3.23 12.00
N GLY A 81 9.27 -4.40 12.63
CA GLY A 81 8.61 -4.72 13.90
C GLY A 81 9.37 -4.13 15.10
N PRO A 82 8.83 -4.27 16.32
CA PRO A 82 9.53 -3.79 17.50
C PRO A 82 10.89 -4.48 17.70
N LYS A 83 11.87 -3.74 18.20
CA LYS A 83 13.16 -4.28 18.64
C LYS A 83 13.05 -4.66 20.11
N ASN A 84 13.69 -5.78 20.48
CA ASN A 84 13.61 -6.39 21.81
C ASN A 84 12.16 -6.58 22.28
N PRO A 85 11.31 -7.29 21.52
CA PRO A 85 9.94 -7.52 21.95
C PRO A 85 9.91 -8.28 23.28
N ASP A 86 9.02 -7.87 24.17
CA ASP A 86 8.84 -8.45 25.51
C ASP A 86 7.36 -8.74 25.80
N ALA A 87 7.01 -9.15 27.02
CA ALA A 87 5.65 -9.56 27.34
C ALA A 87 4.60 -8.47 27.08
N ASP A 88 4.99 -7.20 27.18
CA ASP A 88 4.09 -6.05 27.08
C ASP A 88 4.20 -5.36 25.70
N TRP A 89 5.27 -5.61 24.93
CA TRP A 89 5.50 -5.01 23.62
C TRP A 89 5.87 -6.04 22.54
N GLN A 90 4.87 -6.77 22.07
CA GLN A 90 5.00 -7.73 20.96
C GLN A 90 4.68 -7.08 19.61
N TYR A 91 5.00 -7.80 18.53
CA TYR A 91 4.55 -7.40 17.21
C TYR A 91 3.01 -7.34 17.15
N ASP A 92 2.49 -6.16 16.82
CA ASP A 92 1.11 -5.92 16.40
C ASP A 92 1.12 -4.86 15.28
N PHE A 93 -0.02 -4.63 14.64
CA PHE A 93 -0.22 -3.54 13.70
C PHE A 93 0.23 -2.19 14.28
N HIS A 94 -0.23 -1.81 15.47
CA HIS A 94 0.08 -0.52 16.06
C HIS A 94 1.51 -0.41 16.66
N HIS A 95 2.33 -1.46 16.57
CA HIS A 95 3.74 -1.48 16.99
C HIS A 95 4.73 -1.55 15.82
N ARG A 96 4.24 -1.38 14.59
CA ARG A 96 5.08 -1.34 13.38
C ARG A 96 5.72 0.03 13.18
N GLN A 97 6.79 0.03 12.40
CA GLN A 97 7.58 1.21 12.11
C GLN A 97 7.96 1.25 10.63
N GLY A 98 8.01 2.44 10.03
CA GLY A 98 8.65 2.65 8.74
C GLY A 98 10.16 2.80 8.87
N VAL A 99 10.93 2.03 8.11
CA VAL A 99 12.40 2.14 8.04
C VAL A 99 12.83 2.35 6.60
N ILE A 100 13.72 3.31 6.39
CA ILE A 100 14.40 3.56 5.12
C ILE A 100 15.80 2.98 5.17
N VAL A 101 16.22 2.30 4.09
CA VAL A 101 17.62 1.94 3.83
C VAL A 101 18.12 2.64 2.57
N HIS A 102 19.26 3.31 2.67
CA HIS A 102 19.94 3.95 1.55
C HIS A 102 21.46 3.89 1.78
N ASN A 103 22.23 3.51 0.75
CA ASN A 103 23.69 3.34 0.86
C ASN A 103 24.13 2.48 2.06
N GLY A 104 23.39 1.39 2.32
CA GLY A 104 23.65 0.47 3.44
C GLY A 104 23.34 1.03 4.84
N GLN A 105 22.81 2.25 4.95
CA GLN A 105 22.45 2.88 6.21
C GLN A 105 20.93 2.84 6.41
N ALA A 106 20.50 2.39 7.59
CA ALA A 106 19.11 2.36 7.99
C ALA A 106 18.76 3.58 8.86
N SER A 107 17.59 4.18 8.61
CA SER A 107 17.04 5.28 9.40
C SER A 107 15.53 5.13 9.55
N ASN A 108 14.98 5.66 10.64
CA ASN A 108 13.54 5.65 10.88
C ASN A 108 12.87 6.63 9.90
N LEU A 109 11.86 6.17 9.16
CA LEU A 109 11.00 7.03 8.34
C LEU A 109 10.21 7.95 9.27
N ASP A 110 9.35 7.33 10.07
CA ASP A 110 8.43 7.99 11.00
C ASP A 110 9.00 8.04 12.42
N ALA A 111 8.49 8.99 13.20
CA ALA A 111 8.75 9.13 14.63
C ALA A 111 7.56 8.56 15.40
N MET A 112 7.78 8.02 16.60
CA MET A 112 6.73 7.51 17.47
C MET A 112 6.75 8.20 18.82
N ASP A 113 5.61 8.76 19.22
CA ASP A 113 5.37 9.47 20.47
C ASP A 113 4.03 9.02 21.07
N ILE A 114 4.07 8.26 22.16
CA ILE A 114 2.87 7.70 22.80
C ILE A 114 2.63 8.28 24.20
N THR A 115 3.44 9.26 24.60
CA THR A 115 3.34 9.93 25.90
C THR A 115 2.88 11.37 25.73
N VAL A 116 1.96 11.81 26.59
CA VAL A 116 1.54 13.22 26.60
C VAL A 116 2.64 14.13 27.18
N PRO A 117 2.81 15.36 26.66
CA PRO A 117 2.14 15.92 25.48
C PRO A 117 2.72 15.36 24.16
N TYR A 118 1.85 14.90 23.27
CA TYR A 118 2.27 14.34 21.97
C TYR A 118 2.92 15.40 21.06
N THR A 119 3.83 14.95 20.20
CA THR A 119 4.61 15.76 19.26
C THR A 119 3.94 15.81 17.88
N ALA A 120 3.65 17.01 17.38
CA ALA A 120 3.19 17.18 16.00
C ALA A 120 4.22 16.64 15.00
N GLY A 121 3.75 15.91 13.98
CA GLY A 121 4.60 15.24 13.00
C GLY A 121 5.14 13.87 13.43
N ALA A 122 4.93 13.46 14.68
CA ALA A 122 5.13 12.09 15.12
C ALA A 122 3.82 11.31 15.02
N LEU A 123 3.94 10.01 14.76
CA LEU A 123 2.86 9.05 14.91
C LEU A 123 2.80 8.59 16.37
N ARG A 124 1.70 7.96 16.76
CA ARG A 124 1.51 7.39 18.12
C ARG A 124 1.05 5.94 18.07
N GLY A 125 1.50 5.25 17.03
CA GLY A 125 1.14 3.89 16.67
C GLY A 125 1.88 3.49 15.40
N GLY A 126 1.42 2.43 14.75
CA GLY A 126 2.18 1.77 13.70
C GLY A 126 1.81 2.20 12.29
N SER A 127 2.83 2.40 11.46
CA SER A 127 2.70 2.64 10.02
C SER A 127 2.91 1.35 9.21
N HIS A 128 2.26 1.26 8.04
CA HIS A 128 2.25 0.04 7.23
C HIS A 128 2.26 0.33 5.75
N VAL A 129 2.87 -0.58 4.99
CA VAL A 129 2.88 -0.57 3.52
C VAL A 129 3.32 0.80 3.03
N HIS A 130 4.62 1.03 3.05
CA HIS A 130 5.18 2.32 2.72
C HIS A 130 5.40 2.41 1.21
N VAL A 131 4.86 3.43 0.55
CA VAL A 131 5.02 3.61 -0.90
C VAL A 131 5.50 5.02 -1.22
N PHE A 132 6.67 5.12 -1.84
CA PHE A 132 7.16 6.39 -2.37
C PHE A 132 6.19 6.95 -3.42
N SER A 133 5.96 8.26 -3.34
CA SER A 133 5.33 9.04 -4.42
C SER A 133 6.11 8.90 -5.74
N PRO A 134 5.49 9.16 -6.91
CA PRO A 134 6.16 9.03 -8.21
C PRO A 134 7.46 9.81 -8.34
N ASN A 135 7.59 10.97 -7.68
CA ASN A 135 8.83 11.76 -7.65
C ASN A 135 9.79 11.37 -6.51
N GLY A 136 9.41 10.42 -5.64
CA GLY A 136 10.22 9.89 -4.55
C GLY A 136 10.29 10.75 -3.28
N GLN A 137 9.60 11.91 -3.24
CA GLN A 137 9.75 12.87 -2.14
C GLN A 137 8.91 12.53 -0.91
N PHE A 138 7.68 12.07 -1.12
CA PHE A 138 6.73 11.68 -0.08
C PHE A 138 6.63 10.16 0.01
N VAL A 139 6.19 9.65 1.17
CA VAL A 139 5.88 8.23 1.37
C VAL A 139 4.48 8.10 1.95
N SER A 140 3.58 7.38 1.27
CA SER A 140 2.26 7.03 1.81
C SER A 140 2.39 5.82 2.72
N PHE A 141 1.46 5.70 3.65
CA PHE A 141 1.31 4.51 4.48
C PHE A 141 -0.14 4.39 4.95
N THR A 142 -0.56 3.19 5.32
CA THR A 142 -1.70 3.03 6.23
C THR A 142 -1.23 3.05 7.68
N TYR A 143 -2.16 3.20 8.63
CA TYR A 143 -1.85 3.48 10.03
C TYR A 143 -2.82 2.82 11.01
N ASN A 144 -2.32 2.38 12.18
CA ASN A 144 -3.08 2.02 13.38
C ASN A 144 -2.54 2.76 14.61
N ASP A 145 -3.40 3.02 15.57
CA ASP A 145 -3.15 3.91 16.70
C ASP A 145 -2.99 3.13 18.01
N HIS A 146 -1.79 3.13 18.60
CA HIS A 146 -1.53 2.41 19.84
C HIS A 146 -2.26 3.07 21.01
N VAL A 147 -2.24 4.41 21.11
CA VAL A 147 -2.87 5.16 22.20
C VAL A 147 -4.37 4.86 22.30
N LEU A 148 -5.09 4.84 21.18
CA LEU A 148 -6.50 4.49 21.17
C LEU A 148 -6.74 2.99 21.33
N HIS A 149 -5.84 2.13 20.81
CA HIS A 149 -5.90 0.68 21.01
C HIS A 149 -5.90 0.32 22.49
N GLU A 150 -4.96 0.88 23.27
CA GLU A 150 -4.84 0.65 24.72
C GLU A 150 -6.09 1.13 25.48
N ARG A 151 -6.82 2.12 24.96
CA ARG A 151 -8.08 2.55 25.57
C ARG A 151 -9.23 1.60 25.26
N ASP A 152 -9.42 1.30 23.99
CA ASP A 152 -10.41 0.34 23.49
C ASP A 152 -10.00 -0.07 22.07
N PRO A 153 -9.74 -1.36 21.80
CA PRO A 153 -9.38 -1.84 20.47
C PRO A 153 -10.36 -1.44 19.35
N LYS A 154 -11.62 -1.11 19.67
CA LYS A 154 -12.61 -0.60 18.69
C LYS A 154 -12.32 0.81 18.19
N LEU A 155 -11.46 1.55 18.88
CA LEU A 155 -11.05 2.92 18.53
C LEU A 155 -9.78 2.95 17.68
N ASP A 156 -9.06 1.83 17.58
CA ASP A 156 -7.92 1.63 16.68
C ASP A 156 -8.39 1.42 15.24
N LEU A 157 -8.84 2.51 14.62
CA LEU A 157 -9.36 2.51 13.25
C LEU A 157 -8.24 2.76 12.24
N ARG A 158 -8.19 1.90 11.21
CA ARG A 158 -7.22 2.03 10.12
C ARG A 158 -7.38 3.37 9.40
N ASN A 159 -6.29 4.12 9.31
CA ASN A 159 -6.22 5.37 8.54
C ASN A 159 -5.13 5.32 7.45
N VAL A 160 -5.09 6.35 6.61
CA VAL A 160 -4.03 6.62 5.64
C VAL A 160 -3.28 7.87 6.06
N GLY A 161 -1.96 7.85 5.92
CA GLY A 161 -1.08 8.97 6.21
C GLY A 161 0.02 9.15 5.19
N VAL A 162 0.76 10.24 5.34
CA VAL A 162 1.89 10.60 4.50
C VAL A 162 3.05 11.07 5.38
N ALA A 163 4.22 10.53 5.10
CA ALA A 163 5.50 11.04 5.58
C ALA A 163 6.03 12.04 4.55
N ALA A 164 6.13 13.31 4.96
CA ALA A 164 6.61 14.42 4.16
C ALA A 164 8.06 14.78 4.53
N PRO A 165 8.88 15.27 3.58
CA PRO A 165 10.32 15.50 3.79
C PRO A 165 10.62 16.80 4.58
N PHE A 166 9.82 17.10 5.61
CA PHE A 166 9.90 18.30 6.45
C PHE A 166 10.26 17.99 7.90
N GLY A 167 10.91 16.83 8.11
CA GLY A 167 11.50 16.43 9.38
C GLY A 167 12.91 17.03 9.58
N PRO A 168 13.70 16.51 10.54
CA PRO A 168 13.36 15.38 11.43
C PRO A 168 12.31 15.75 12.48
N VAL A 169 11.68 14.73 13.08
CA VAL A 169 10.82 14.87 14.25
C VAL A 169 11.40 14.07 15.39
N THR A 170 11.61 14.73 16.53
CA THR A 170 12.20 14.13 17.73
C THR A 170 11.23 14.33 18.90
N PRO A 171 10.49 13.29 19.30
CA PRO A 171 9.70 13.29 20.52
C PRO A 171 10.57 13.58 21.75
N GLN A 172 9.96 14.07 22.82
CA GLN A 172 10.70 14.38 24.06
C GLN A 172 11.33 13.14 24.72
N GLY A 173 10.80 11.94 24.42
CA GLY A 173 11.40 10.66 24.79
C GLY A 173 11.13 10.28 26.24
N ASN A 174 9.85 10.07 26.57
CA ASN A 174 9.41 9.71 27.92
C ASN A 174 9.07 8.21 28.04
N HIS A 175 9.04 7.47 26.93
CA HIS A 175 8.76 6.03 26.90
C HIS A 175 9.87 5.24 26.17
N PRO A 176 10.26 4.03 26.62
CA PRO A 176 11.34 3.24 26.02
C PRO A 176 11.10 2.80 24.57
N HIS A 177 9.84 2.80 24.12
CA HIS A 177 9.47 2.46 22.75
C HIS A 177 9.32 3.67 21.83
N GLU A 178 9.45 4.90 22.33
CA GLU A 178 9.44 6.10 21.51
C GLU A 178 10.75 6.28 20.75
N TYR A 179 10.67 6.85 19.55
CA TYR A 179 11.83 7.05 18.70
C TYR A 179 11.67 8.26 17.76
N PRO A 180 12.79 8.92 17.39
CA PRO A 180 12.78 9.97 16.39
C PRO A 180 12.59 9.39 14.98
N GLY A 181 12.12 10.24 14.07
CA GLY A 181 11.91 9.94 12.65
C GLY A 181 12.57 11.00 11.77
N THR A 182 12.92 10.61 10.54
CA THR A 182 13.52 11.53 9.58
C THR A 182 12.50 12.37 8.81
N PHE A 183 11.23 11.94 8.79
CA PHE A 183 10.13 12.62 8.10
C PHE A 183 9.11 13.21 9.08
N TRP A 184 8.40 14.23 8.61
CA TRP A 184 7.19 14.75 9.25
C TRP A 184 5.99 13.92 8.80
N SER A 185 5.36 13.17 9.72
CA SER A 185 4.28 12.25 9.38
C SER A 185 2.93 12.75 9.90
N VAL A 186 1.91 12.74 9.04
CA VAL A 186 0.53 13.11 9.38
C VAL A 186 -0.45 12.12 8.78
N LEU A 187 -1.62 11.96 9.41
CA LEU A 187 -2.76 11.31 8.76
C LEU A 187 -3.37 12.26 7.73
N VAL A 188 -3.95 11.69 6.68
CA VAL A 188 -4.64 12.46 5.62
C VAL A 188 -6.09 12.02 5.44
N SER A 189 -6.49 10.93 6.10
CA SER A 189 -7.87 10.49 6.23
C SER A 189 -8.42 10.76 7.63
N ARG A 190 -9.74 10.70 7.76
CA ARG A 190 -10.48 10.68 9.03
C ARG A 190 -11.45 9.51 9.03
N THR A 191 -11.48 8.80 10.15
CA THR A 191 -12.42 7.71 10.40
C THR A 191 -13.24 7.95 11.66
N THR A 192 -14.43 7.36 11.72
CA THR A 192 -15.28 7.32 12.91
C THR A 192 -15.69 5.88 13.21
N PRO A 193 -15.77 5.45 14.49
CA PRO A 193 -16.21 4.09 14.83
C PRO A 193 -17.68 3.84 14.47
N ASN A 194 -18.48 4.91 14.35
CA ASN A 194 -19.92 4.85 14.10
C ASN A 194 -20.29 5.72 12.89
N PRO A 195 -19.90 5.33 11.66
CA PRO A 195 -20.24 6.08 10.45
C PRO A 195 -21.76 6.13 10.28
N GLN A 196 -22.29 7.31 9.96
CA GLN A 196 -23.72 7.48 9.71
C GLN A 196 -24.14 6.74 8.42
N PRO A 197 -25.16 5.86 8.47
CA PRO A 197 -25.75 5.23 7.28
C PRO A 197 -26.10 6.23 6.17
N GLY A 198 -25.64 5.96 4.95
CA GLY A 198 -25.87 6.80 3.76
C GLY A 198 -25.02 8.06 3.67
N SER A 199 -24.11 8.29 4.62
CA SER A 199 -23.16 9.41 4.59
C SER A 199 -21.83 9.04 3.88
N ASP A 200 -20.91 10.00 3.84
CA ASP A 200 -19.52 9.80 3.39
C ASP A 200 -18.56 9.48 4.55
N GLU A 201 -19.07 9.29 5.76
CA GLU A 201 -18.28 8.84 6.90
C GLU A 201 -17.81 7.40 6.69
N ILE A 202 -16.57 7.14 7.11
CA ILE A 202 -15.94 5.83 6.99
C ILE A 202 -15.42 5.37 8.35
N ASN A 203 -15.44 4.06 8.59
CA ASN A 203 -14.80 3.45 9.77
C ASN A 203 -13.43 2.82 9.48
N ARG A 204 -12.98 2.88 8.24
CA ARG A 204 -11.69 2.33 7.80
C ARG A 204 -11.25 3.03 6.52
N ALA A 205 -9.98 3.45 6.44
CA ALA A 205 -9.33 3.92 5.22
C ALA A 205 -8.10 3.05 4.91
N TYR A 206 -8.00 2.45 3.73
CA TYR A 206 -7.00 1.42 3.44
C TYR A 206 -6.75 1.22 1.94
N GLU A 207 -5.72 0.44 1.62
CA GLU A 207 -5.24 0.14 0.26
C GLU A 207 -5.10 1.36 -0.65
N GLU A 208 -4.23 2.28 -0.25
CA GLU A 208 -4.01 3.56 -0.89
C GLU A 208 -3.12 3.47 -2.14
N GLY A 209 -3.19 4.53 -2.95
CA GLY A 209 -2.35 4.72 -4.12
C GLY A 209 -2.20 6.19 -4.49
N TRP A 210 -0.99 6.54 -4.92
CA TRP A 210 -0.67 7.88 -5.41
C TRP A 210 -1.44 8.21 -6.68
N VAL A 211 -1.96 9.45 -6.76
CA VAL A 211 -2.53 10.05 -7.97
C VAL A 211 -1.68 11.26 -8.33
N GLY A 212 -0.66 11.04 -9.15
CA GLY A 212 0.45 11.99 -9.31
C GLY A 212 1.21 12.16 -7.99
N ASN A 213 1.74 13.37 -7.73
CA ASN A 213 2.53 13.67 -6.52
C ASN A 213 1.77 14.45 -5.45
N GLY A 214 0.55 14.91 -5.74
CA GLY A 214 -0.20 15.84 -4.88
C GLY A 214 -1.48 15.27 -4.28
N ARG A 215 -1.79 14.01 -4.57
CA ARG A 215 -3.06 13.38 -4.16
C ARG A 215 -2.87 11.91 -3.81
N LEU A 216 -3.72 11.42 -2.92
CA LEU A 216 -3.85 10.00 -2.61
C LEU A 216 -5.29 9.56 -2.80
N ALA A 217 -5.49 8.42 -3.45
CA ALA A 217 -6.75 7.71 -3.45
C ALA A 217 -6.67 6.51 -2.50
N PHE A 218 -7.79 6.12 -1.91
CA PHE A 218 -7.86 4.97 -1.00
C PHE A 218 -9.28 4.40 -0.94
N ILE A 219 -9.43 3.19 -0.39
CA ILE A 219 -10.72 2.56 -0.13
C ILE A 219 -11.20 2.95 1.27
N GLY A 220 -12.45 3.38 1.37
CA GLY A 220 -13.13 3.75 2.60
C GLY A 220 -14.38 2.90 2.85
N ASP A 221 -14.49 2.30 4.04
CA ASP A 221 -15.67 1.52 4.42
C ASP A 221 -16.82 2.44 4.87
N THR A 222 -17.79 2.69 3.97
CA THR A 222 -19.04 3.42 4.27
C THR A 222 -20.14 2.48 4.76
N LEU A 223 -21.29 3.02 5.19
CA LEU A 223 -22.50 2.24 5.45
C LEU A 223 -23.63 2.60 4.48
N SER A 224 -24.30 1.59 3.93
CA SER A 224 -25.55 1.74 3.19
C SER A 224 -26.65 2.31 4.10
N VAL A 225 -27.76 2.78 3.52
CA VAL A 225 -28.93 3.23 4.30
C VAL A 225 -29.52 2.14 5.21
N LYS A 226 -29.20 0.86 4.95
CA LYS A 226 -29.59 -0.28 5.78
C LYS A 226 -28.54 -0.63 6.86
N GLY A 227 -27.44 0.11 6.93
CA GLY A 227 -26.33 -0.14 7.86
C GLY A 227 -25.35 -1.22 7.40
N GLU A 228 -25.40 -1.64 6.13
CA GLU A 228 -24.48 -2.64 5.58
C GLU A 228 -23.18 -1.95 5.15
N LYS A 229 -22.03 -2.60 5.40
CA LYS A 229 -20.74 -2.07 4.95
C LYS A 229 -20.65 -2.05 3.42
N VAL A 230 -20.26 -0.91 2.86
CA VAL A 230 -20.00 -0.74 1.43
C VAL A 230 -18.65 -0.03 1.22
N PRO A 231 -17.61 -0.72 0.73
CA PRO A 231 -16.32 -0.11 0.43
C PRO A 231 -16.44 0.81 -0.79
N GLU A 232 -15.96 2.04 -0.66
CA GLU A 232 -16.03 3.07 -1.71
C GLU A 232 -14.66 3.71 -1.93
N LEU A 233 -14.43 4.26 -3.12
CA LEU A 233 -13.21 4.99 -3.45
C LEU A 233 -13.29 6.42 -2.91
N PHE A 234 -12.22 6.88 -2.28
CA PHE A 234 -12.03 8.24 -1.81
C PHE A 234 -10.71 8.82 -2.37
N ILE A 235 -10.61 10.14 -2.39
CA ILE A 235 -9.41 10.89 -2.75
C ILE A 235 -9.19 12.07 -1.79
N VAL A 236 -7.93 12.42 -1.55
CA VAL A 236 -7.50 13.60 -0.80
C VAL A 236 -6.50 14.42 -1.62
N ASP A 237 -6.63 15.74 -1.54
CA ASP A 237 -5.61 16.70 -1.97
C ASP A 237 -4.61 16.97 -0.83
N LEU A 238 -3.32 16.94 -1.14
CA LEU A 238 -2.26 17.11 -0.16
C LEU A 238 -1.74 18.56 -0.14
N PRO A 239 -1.19 19.02 1.00
CA PRO A 239 -0.60 20.36 1.08
C PRO A 239 0.57 20.54 0.11
N LYS A 240 0.71 21.76 -0.43
CA LYS A 240 1.72 22.09 -1.45
C LYS A 240 3.07 22.48 -0.87
N ASP A 241 3.10 22.97 0.36
CA ASP A 241 4.29 23.50 1.03
C ASP A 241 4.35 23.07 2.49
N GLU A 242 5.53 23.24 3.09
CA GLU A 242 5.82 22.84 4.47
C GLU A 242 4.85 23.47 5.48
N GLN A 243 4.47 24.74 5.28
CA GLN A 243 3.54 25.42 6.17
C GLN A 243 2.18 24.70 6.19
N GLY A 244 1.66 24.33 5.02
CA GLY A 244 0.42 23.57 4.91
C GLY A 244 0.50 22.20 5.59
N TRP A 245 1.63 21.49 5.47
CA TRP A 245 1.84 20.19 6.14
C TRP A 245 1.89 20.30 7.68
N LYS A 246 2.30 21.46 8.21
CA LYS A 246 2.46 21.72 9.65
C LYS A 246 1.29 22.49 10.27
N GLN A 247 0.30 22.88 9.47
CA GLN A 247 -0.86 23.64 9.93
C GLN A 247 -1.95 22.71 10.44
N ALA A 248 -2.21 22.74 11.75
CA ALA A 248 -3.39 22.09 12.33
C ALA A 248 -4.68 22.77 11.85
N GLY A 249 -5.71 21.96 11.59
CA GLY A 249 -7.08 22.41 11.34
C GLY A 249 -7.88 22.51 12.64
N ASP A 250 -9.12 22.03 12.62
CA ASP A 250 -10.03 22.05 13.78
C ASP A 250 -9.61 21.12 14.92
N ALA A 251 -8.65 20.21 14.67
CA ALA A 251 -8.11 19.27 15.64
C ALA A 251 -6.58 19.14 15.51
N PRO A 252 -5.87 18.74 16.58
CA PRO A 252 -4.41 18.65 16.57
C PRO A 252 -3.88 17.58 15.59
N LEU A 253 -2.78 17.89 14.89
CA LEU A 253 -2.11 16.97 13.97
C LEU A 253 -1.64 15.68 14.63
N GLN A 254 -1.28 15.75 15.91
CA GLN A 254 -0.83 14.64 16.76
C GLN A 254 -1.97 13.95 17.53
N GLY A 255 -3.20 14.46 17.41
CA GLY A 255 -4.36 13.99 18.16
C GLY A 255 -4.33 14.35 19.64
N THR A 256 -5.25 13.74 20.41
CA THR A 256 -5.35 13.89 21.88
C THR A 256 -5.43 12.49 22.50
N PRO A 257 -5.36 12.34 23.83
CA PRO A 257 -5.56 11.02 24.45
C PRO A 257 -6.88 10.38 24.01
N GLU A 258 -7.89 11.18 23.67
CA GLU A 258 -9.25 10.79 23.28
C GLU A 258 -9.47 10.62 21.77
N THR A 259 -8.73 11.34 20.92
CA THR A 259 -9.03 11.39 19.47
C THR A 259 -7.80 11.09 18.62
N MET A 260 -8.01 10.44 17.46
CA MET A 260 -6.97 10.18 16.44
C MET A 260 -6.19 11.45 16.04
N PRO A 261 -4.97 11.29 15.51
CA PRO A 261 -4.29 12.36 14.79
C PRO A 261 -5.18 12.92 13.67
N ALA A 262 -5.27 14.24 13.54
CA ALA A 262 -6.12 14.87 12.55
C ALA A 262 -5.34 15.25 11.27
N PRO A 263 -5.99 15.25 10.09
CA PRO A 263 -5.37 15.78 8.88
C PRO A 263 -4.99 17.27 8.99
N PRO A 264 -3.99 17.72 8.21
CA PRO A 264 -3.69 19.14 8.08
C PRO A 264 -4.88 19.98 7.63
N ALA A 265 -4.86 21.26 7.97
CA ALA A 265 -5.93 22.19 7.61
C ALA A 265 -6.19 22.18 6.09
N GLY A 266 -7.47 22.01 5.72
CA GLY A 266 -7.90 21.97 4.33
C GLY A 266 -7.72 20.62 3.63
N VAL A 267 -7.05 19.64 4.25
CA VAL A 267 -6.99 18.26 3.72
C VAL A 267 -8.31 17.56 4.03
N LEU A 268 -9.11 17.33 2.98
CA LEU A 268 -10.44 16.75 3.08
C LEU A 268 -10.55 15.52 2.18
N GLN A 269 -11.04 14.42 2.72
CA GLN A 269 -11.37 13.24 1.93
C GLN A 269 -12.69 13.44 1.20
N ARG A 270 -12.70 13.16 -0.10
CA ARG A 270 -13.86 13.24 -0.97
C ARG A 270 -14.15 11.87 -1.57
N ARG A 271 -15.40 11.44 -1.48
CA ARG A 271 -15.86 10.19 -2.09
C ARG A 271 -15.94 10.33 -3.62
N LEU A 272 -15.47 9.31 -4.32
CA LEU A 272 -15.43 9.24 -5.79
C LEU A 272 -16.46 8.27 -6.36
N THR A 273 -16.76 7.17 -5.68
CA THR A 273 -17.73 6.16 -6.16
C THR A 273 -18.98 6.13 -5.27
N PHE A 274 -20.15 5.94 -5.87
CA PHE A 274 -21.46 5.95 -5.20
C PHE A 274 -22.26 4.71 -5.61
N THR A 275 -21.91 3.56 -5.04
CA THR A 275 -22.33 2.25 -5.53
C THR A 275 -23.45 1.60 -4.71
N HIS A 276 -23.94 2.28 -3.68
CA HIS A 276 -24.92 1.74 -2.72
C HIS A 276 -26.20 1.19 -3.38
N GLN A 277 -26.56 1.68 -4.57
CA GLN A 277 -27.76 1.27 -5.30
C GLN A 277 -27.50 0.18 -6.35
N LYS A 278 -26.26 -0.25 -6.56
CA LYS A 278 -25.93 -1.31 -7.51
C LYS A 278 -26.40 -2.67 -6.98
N ALA A 279 -26.62 -3.62 -7.90
CA ALA A 279 -26.95 -5.01 -7.53
C ALA A 279 -25.86 -5.64 -6.65
N TYR A 280 -24.60 -5.27 -6.90
CA TYR A 280 -23.44 -5.64 -6.11
C TYR A 280 -22.73 -4.37 -5.62
N PRO A 281 -23.12 -3.81 -4.46
CA PRO A 281 -22.51 -2.60 -3.93
C PRO A 281 -21.04 -2.77 -3.55
N GLY A 282 -20.28 -1.70 -3.76
CA GLY A 282 -18.92 -1.52 -3.26
C GLY A 282 -17.80 -2.05 -4.15
N LEU A 283 -16.61 -1.51 -3.90
CA LEU A 283 -15.35 -2.10 -4.36
C LEU A 283 -15.17 -3.48 -3.70
N VAL A 284 -14.61 -4.43 -4.45
CA VAL A 284 -14.39 -5.78 -3.90
C VAL A 284 -13.20 -5.80 -2.94
N ASN A 285 -13.30 -6.62 -1.91
CA ASN A 285 -12.19 -6.93 -1.00
C ASN A 285 -11.52 -8.28 -1.32
N VAL A 286 -12.13 -9.08 -2.21
CA VAL A 286 -11.60 -10.36 -2.71
C VAL A 286 -11.77 -10.39 -4.24
N PRO A 287 -10.68 -10.48 -5.02
CA PRO A 287 -9.29 -10.44 -4.54
C PRO A 287 -8.98 -9.09 -3.85
N ARG A 288 -8.02 -9.13 -2.91
CA ARG A 288 -7.50 -7.90 -2.30
C ARG A 288 -6.76 -7.12 -3.38
N HIS A 289 -7.01 -5.83 -3.47
CA HIS A 289 -6.36 -4.95 -4.42
C HIS A 289 -6.09 -3.59 -3.79
N TRP A 290 -5.18 -2.85 -4.40
CA TRP A 290 -4.94 -1.45 -4.08
C TRP A 290 -5.40 -0.59 -5.25
N VAL A 291 -5.88 0.61 -4.94
CA VAL A 291 -6.27 1.57 -5.97
C VAL A 291 -5.01 2.09 -6.65
N ARG A 292 -5.02 2.21 -7.98
CA ARG A 292 -3.82 2.59 -8.73
C ARG A 292 -4.15 3.63 -9.78
N SER A 293 -3.43 4.75 -9.75
CA SER A 293 -3.48 5.72 -10.84
C SER A 293 -2.62 5.27 -12.00
N ASN A 294 -3.02 5.62 -13.23
CA ASN A 294 -2.09 5.62 -14.35
C ASN A 294 -0.94 6.62 -14.12
N PRO A 295 0.19 6.47 -14.83
CA PRO A 295 1.36 7.34 -14.65
C PRO A 295 1.06 8.84 -14.84
N GLN A 296 0.10 9.17 -15.71
CA GLN A 296 -0.29 10.54 -16.01
C GLN A 296 -1.20 11.16 -14.94
N GLY A 297 -1.70 10.38 -13.98
CA GLY A 297 -2.56 10.90 -12.91
C GLY A 297 -3.97 11.27 -13.37
N THR A 298 -4.46 10.72 -14.48
CA THR A 298 -5.75 11.06 -15.10
C THR A 298 -6.82 9.99 -14.92
N GLN A 299 -6.44 8.77 -14.56
CA GLN A 299 -7.36 7.66 -14.33
C GLN A 299 -6.95 6.86 -13.10
N ILE A 300 -7.90 6.54 -12.25
CA ILE A 300 -7.74 5.65 -11.10
C ILE A 300 -8.44 4.34 -11.44
N ALA A 301 -7.70 3.25 -11.35
CA ALA A 301 -8.18 1.89 -11.50
C ALA A 301 -8.49 1.25 -10.15
N PHE A 302 -9.53 0.42 -10.12
CA PHE A 302 -10.00 -0.35 -8.96
C PHE A 302 -10.84 -1.55 -9.43
N LEU A 303 -11.15 -2.47 -8.50
CA LEU A 303 -11.98 -3.64 -8.79
C LEU A 303 -13.38 -3.50 -8.19
N MET A 304 -14.39 -3.78 -9.03
CA MET A 304 -15.80 -3.84 -8.66
C MET A 304 -16.48 -5.00 -9.38
N ARG A 305 -17.59 -5.48 -8.83
CA ARG A 305 -18.46 -6.40 -9.56
C ARG A 305 -19.28 -5.67 -10.61
N ASP A 306 -19.45 -6.30 -11.77
CA ASP A 306 -20.43 -5.89 -12.78
C ASP A 306 -21.85 -6.36 -12.42
N ASP A 307 -22.81 -6.12 -13.31
CA ASP A 307 -24.22 -6.47 -13.11
C ASP A 307 -24.47 -8.00 -13.08
N ASN A 308 -23.51 -8.82 -13.52
CA ASN A 308 -23.54 -10.27 -13.42
C ASN A 308 -22.80 -10.78 -12.17
N GLY A 309 -22.26 -9.89 -11.34
CA GLY A 309 -21.51 -10.23 -10.14
C GLY A 309 -20.06 -10.63 -10.41
N ILE A 310 -19.55 -10.44 -11.63
CA ILE A 310 -18.18 -10.79 -12.01
C ILE A 310 -17.24 -9.64 -11.66
N VAL A 311 -16.08 -9.95 -11.07
CA VAL A 311 -15.08 -8.94 -10.70
C VAL A 311 -14.36 -8.43 -11.94
N GLN A 312 -14.48 -7.13 -12.19
CA GLN A 312 -13.91 -6.44 -13.36
C GLN A 312 -13.01 -5.29 -12.92
N LEU A 313 -12.14 -4.85 -13.83
CA LEU A 313 -11.42 -3.58 -13.72
C LEU A 313 -12.36 -2.44 -14.10
N TRP A 314 -12.32 -1.38 -13.30
CA TRP A 314 -13.05 -0.14 -13.53
C TRP A 314 -12.10 1.04 -13.44
N LEU A 315 -12.41 2.10 -14.18
CA LEU A 315 -11.64 3.33 -14.24
C LEU A 315 -12.52 4.52 -13.87
N ILE A 316 -11.97 5.49 -13.14
CA ILE A 316 -12.63 6.78 -12.86
C ILE A 316 -11.61 7.91 -12.94
N SER A 317 -12.08 9.11 -13.30
CA SER A 317 -11.26 10.33 -13.17
C SER A 317 -11.03 10.66 -11.69
N PRO A 318 -9.84 11.15 -11.30
CA PRO A 318 -9.59 11.73 -9.98
C PRO A 318 -10.51 12.91 -9.63
N GLU A 319 -11.05 13.58 -10.64
CA GLU A 319 -12.02 14.67 -10.45
C GLU A 319 -13.42 14.13 -10.10
N GLY A 320 -13.67 12.83 -10.27
CA GLY A 320 -14.96 12.17 -10.09
C GLY A 320 -15.70 11.96 -11.42
N GLY A 321 -17.01 11.73 -11.33
CA GLY A 321 -17.86 11.34 -12.45
C GLY A 321 -18.18 9.85 -12.43
N GLU A 322 -18.78 9.36 -13.52
CA GLU A 322 -19.21 7.96 -13.60
C GLU A 322 -18.02 7.01 -13.83
N PRO A 323 -17.88 5.95 -13.02
CA PRO A 323 -16.96 4.85 -13.31
C PRO A 323 -17.22 4.21 -14.68
N ARG A 324 -16.15 4.02 -15.45
CA ARG A 324 -16.18 3.24 -16.69
C ARG A 324 -15.71 1.82 -16.41
N GLN A 325 -16.56 0.83 -16.70
CA GLN A 325 -16.12 -0.56 -16.74
C GLN A 325 -15.08 -0.70 -17.86
N LEU A 326 -13.90 -1.22 -17.51
CA LEU A 326 -12.82 -1.42 -18.46
C LEU A 326 -12.89 -2.83 -19.05
N THR A 327 -12.91 -3.85 -18.20
CA THR A 327 -12.92 -5.24 -18.66
C THR A 327 -14.34 -5.82 -18.67
N HIS A 328 -14.58 -6.73 -19.60
CA HIS A 328 -15.83 -7.46 -19.77
C HIS A 328 -15.56 -8.96 -19.90
N THR A 329 -14.79 -9.52 -18.97
CA THR A 329 -14.37 -10.94 -18.98
C THR A 329 -15.47 -11.85 -18.46
N GLU A 330 -15.52 -13.10 -18.95
CA GLU A 330 -16.49 -14.10 -18.46
C GLU A 330 -16.19 -14.56 -17.03
N SER A 331 -14.90 -14.63 -16.68
CA SER A 331 -14.40 -14.95 -15.35
C SER A 331 -13.89 -13.69 -14.64
N GLY A 332 -13.90 -13.70 -13.30
CA GLY A 332 -13.47 -12.54 -12.52
C GLY A 332 -11.95 -12.41 -12.43
N ILE A 333 -11.46 -11.17 -12.37
CA ILE A 333 -10.06 -10.87 -12.06
C ILE A 333 -9.69 -11.45 -10.69
N GLN A 334 -8.51 -12.08 -10.60
CA GLN A 334 -8.15 -12.95 -9.47
C GLN A 334 -7.04 -12.40 -8.58
N SER A 335 -6.52 -11.20 -8.85
CA SER A 335 -5.37 -10.63 -8.14
C SER A 335 -5.45 -9.11 -7.95
N ALA A 336 -4.51 -8.59 -7.16
CA ALA A 336 -4.04 -7.21 -7.31
C ALA A 336 -3.54 -6.97 -8.75
N PHE A 337 -3.55 -5.72 -9.18
CA PHE A 337 -3.17 -5.31 -10.52
C PHE A 337 -2.25 -4.09 -10.44
N ASN A 338 -1.49 -3.82 -11.51
CA ASN A 338 -0.74 -2.57 -11.66
C ASN A 338 -0.84 -2.06 -13.10
N TRP A 339 -0.60 -0.77 -13.27
CA TRP A 339 -0.43 -0.16 -14.58
C TRP A 339 0.95 -0.48 -15.14
N HIS A 340 1.00 -0.72 -16.44
CA HIS A 340 2.25 -0.66 -17.19
C HIS A 340 2.81 0.78 -17.14
N PRO A 341 4.14 0.99 -17.08
CA PRO A 341 4.73 2.33 -16.96
C PRO A 341 4.40 3.30 -18.11
N SER A 342 3.98 2.79 -19.27
CA SER A 342 3.49 3.65 -20.37
C SER A 342 2.11 4.26 -20.05
N GLY A 343 1.30 3.58 -19.25
CA GLY A 343 -0.10 3.94 -18.97
C GLY A 343 -1.11 3.34 -19.95
N ASP A 344 -0.67 2.55 -20.92
CA ASP A 344 -1.56 2.02 -21.97
C ASP A 344 -2.19 0.67 -21.63
N SER A 345 -1.70 0.00 -20.58
CA SER A 345 -2.20 -1.31 -20.18
C SER A 345 -2.12 -1.56 -18.68
N LEU A 346 -2.89 -2.54 -18.21
CA LEU A 346 -2.86 -3.01 -16.82
C LEU A 346 -2.61 -4.52 -16.78
N GLY A 347 -1.74 -4.96 -15.86
CA GLY A 347 -1.40 -6.37 -15.65
C GLY A 347 -2.07 -6.94 -14.42
N PHE A 348 -2.58 -8.17 -14.53
CA PHE A 348 -3.32 -8.88 -13.48
C PHE A 348 -3.34 -10.40 -13.73
N VAL A 349 -3.92 -11.15 -12.80
CA VAL A 349 -4.19 -12.59 -12.94
C VAL A 349 -5.63 -12.80 -13.39
N LEU A 350 -5.79 -13.54 -14.46
CA LEU A 350 -7.08 -13.98 -15.00
C LEU A 350 -6.95 -15.44 -15.44
N GLU A 351 -7.94 -16.27 -15.12
CA GLU A 351 -7.93 -17.70 -15.44
C GLU A 351 -6.60 -18.40 -15.10
N ASN A 352 -6.08 -18.10 -13.91
CA ASN A 352 -4.83 -18.62 -13.37
C ASN A 352 -3.59 -18.33 -14.24
N ARG A 353 -3.62 -17.25 -15.04
CA ARG A 353 -2.54 -16.83 -15.93
C ARG A 353 -2.26 -15.35 -15.75
N ILE A 354 -1.04 -14.94 -16.09
CA ILE A 354 -0.68 -13.53 -16.17
C ILE A 354 -1.29 -12.96 -17.46
N ALA A 355 -2.06 -11.91 -17.33
CA ALA A 355 -2.71 -11.21 -18.42
C ALA A 355 -2.46 -9.70 -18.35
N CYS A 356 -2.55 -9.06 -19.49
CA CYS A 356 -2.66 -7.61 -19.60
C CYS A 356 -3.97 -7.25 -20.28
N CYS A 357 -4.56 -6.11 -19.92
CA CYS A 357 -5.60 -5.48 -20.74
C CYS A 357 -5.15 -4.12 -21.26
N ASP A 358 -5.61 -3.75 -22.46
CA ASP A 358 -5.49 -2.40 -22.98
C ASP A 358 -6.36 -1.45 -22.13
N ALA A 359 -5.80 -0.32 -21.71
CA ALA A 359 -6.45 0.62 -20.79
C ALA A 359 -7.60 1.41 -21.43
N GLN A 360 -7.65 1.47 -22.77
CA GLN A 360 -8.70 2.14 -23.51
C GLN A 360 -9.84 1.16 -23.84
N THR A 361 -9.53 0.05 -24.51
CA THR A 361 -10.50 -0.89 -25.06
C THR A 361 -10.91 -1.97 -24.08
N GLY A 362 -10.07 -2.30 -23.10
CA GLY A 362 -10.27 -3.42 -22.18
C GLY A 362 -9.95 -4.79 -22.78
N GLU A 363 -9.42 -4.84 -24.01
CA GLU A 363 -9.04 -6.09 -24.67
C GLU A 363 -7.93 -6.80 -23.89
N VAL A 364 -8.13 -8.09 -23.61
CA VAL A 364 -7.23 -8.90 -22.77
C VAL A 364 -6.30 -9.75 -23.62
N THR A 365 -5.01 -9.70 -23.32
CA THR A 365 -3.96 -10.57 -23.86
C THR A 365 -3.30 -11.36 -22.74
N PHE A 366 -3.20 -12.69 -22.89
CA PHE A 366 -2.48 -13.53 -21.95
C PHE A 366 -0.98 -13.53 -22.25
N LEU A 367 -0.16 -13.25 -21.23
CA LEU A 367 1.31 -13.25 -21.32
C LEU A 367 1.92 -14.61 -20.97
N THR A 368 1.16 -15.49 -20.33
CA THR A 368 1.56 -16.86 -20.01
C THR A 368 0.54 -17.88 -20.49
N SER A 369 1.02 -19.09 -20.79
CA SER A 369 0.16 -20.25 -20.98
C SER A 369 -0.25 -20.86 -19.63
N ASP A 370 -1.34 -21.62 -19.65
CA ASP A 370 -1.66 -22.48 -18.50
C ASP A 370 -0.55 -23.53 -18.35
N HIS A 371 -0.05 -23.66 -17.12
CA HIS A 371 1.00 -24.59 -16.76
C HIS A 371 0.72 -25.27 -15.40
N GLY A 372 -0.55 -25.23 -14.95
CA GLY A 372 -1.04 -26.00 -13.79
C GLY A 372 -0.75 -25.40 -12.42
N ASN A 373 -0.06 -24.25 -12.35
CA ASN A 373 0.21 -23.57 -11.09
C ASN A 373 -0.23 -22.10 -11.16
N PRO A 374 -1.22 -21.68 -10.36
CA PRO A 374 -1.75 -20.32 -10.45
C PRO A 374 -0.77 -19.29 -9.85
N PRO A 375 -0.61 -18.12 -10.50
CA PRO A 375 0.01 -16.96 -9.88
C PRO A 375 -0.68 -16.58 -8.56
N SER A 376 0.12 -16.15 -7.59
CA SER A 376 -0.38 -15.55 -6.36
C SER A 376 -1.17 -14.28 -6.67
N ALA A 377 -2.29 -14.12 -5.97
CA ALA A 377 -3.13 -12.93 -6.07
C ALA A 377 -2.48 -11.65 -5.50
N ASP A 378 -1.37 -11.77 -4.78
CA ASP A 378 -0.84 -10.70 -3.91
C ASP A 378 -0.03 -9.63 -4.68
N ALA A 379 0.63 -9.98 -5.79
CA ALA A 379 1.48 -9.06 -6.54
C ALA A 379 1.64 -9.44 -8.02
N VAL A 380 1.41 -8.46 -8.90
CA VAL A 380 1.73 -8.47 -10.32
C VAL A 380 2.38 -7.13 -10.65
N VAL A 381 3.70 -7.11 -10.88
CA VAL A 381 4.50 -5.88 -10.86
C VAL A 381 5.37 -5.72 -12.10
N PHE A 382 5.15 -4.64 -12.84
CA PHE A 382 5.94 -4.28 -14.01
C PHE A 382 7.32 -3.74 -13.63
N SER A 383 8.33 -4.07 -14.44
CA SER A 383 9.62 -3.40 -14.38
C SER A 383 9.48 -1.93 -14.78
N PRO A 384 10.32 -1.00 -14.26
CA PRO A 384 10.24 0.43 -14.57
C PRO A 384 10.37 0.75 -16.05
N ASN A 385 11.16 -0.03 -16.80
CA ASN A 385 11.26 0.09 -18.26
C ASN A 385 10.09 -0.54 -19.04
N GLY A 386 9.13 -1.15 -18.34
CA GLY A 386 7.92 -1.76 -18.89
C GLY A 386 8.12 -3.14 -19.54
N ARG A 387 9.35 -3.61 -19.75
CA ARG A 387 9.65 -4.80 -20.58
C ARG A 387 9.38 -6.14 -19.91
N ALA A 388 9.23 -6.16 -18.60
CA ALA A 388 8.99 -7.39 -17.85
C ALA A 388 7.87 -7.19 -16.82
N ILE A 389 7.20 -8.29 -16.49
CA ILE A 389 6.23 -8.37 -15.41
C ILE A 389 6.63 -9.52 -14.49
N ALA A 390 6.62 -9.27 -13.18
CA ALA A 390 6.97 -10.25 -12.17
C ALA A 390 5.81 -10.54 -11.23
N TRP A 391 5.82 -11.75 -10.67
CA TRP A 391 4.81 -12.24 -9.74
C TRP A 391 5.38 -13.35 -8.86
N MET A 392 4.55 -13.89 -7.97
CA MET A 392 4.90 -15.04 -7.12
C MET A 392 4.07 -16.26 -7.48
N GLU A 393 4.66 -17.45 -7.41
CA GLU A 393 3.97 -18.73 -7.56
C GLU A 393 4.56 -19.75 -6.58
N GLU A 394 3.73 -20.70 -6.12
CA GLU A 394 4.19 -21.76 -5.23
C GLU A 394 4.88 -22.88 -6.03
N LYS A 395 6.14 -23.18 -5.71
CA LYS A 395 6.86 -24.30 -6.28
C LYS A 395 7.52 -25.10 -5.17
N GLU A 396 7.24 -26.40 -5.14
CA GLU A 396 7.79 -27.34 -4.16
C GLU A 396 7.56 -26.88 -2.70
N GLY A 397 6.39 -26.30 -2.42
CA GLY A 397 6.01 -25.82 -1.09
C GLY A 397 6.53 -24.44 -0.70
N PHE A 398 7.18 -23.71 -1.62
CA PHE A 398 7.70 -22.37 -1.38
C PHE A 398 7.19 -21.36 -2.41
N ARG A 399 6.86 -20.14 -1.98
CA ARG A 399 6.66 -19.01 -2.89
C ARG A 399 7.98 -18.61 -3.55
N GLN A 400 8.02 -18.73 -4.87
CA GLN A 400 9.14 -18.34 -5.72
C GLN A 400 8.75 -17.17 -6.61
N LEU A 401 9.74 -16.40 -7.04
CA LEU A 401 9.56 -15.28 -7.95
C LEU A 401 9.69 -15.74 -9.39
N TRP A 402 8.79 -15.24 -10.22
CA TRP A 402 8.75 -15.52 -11.66
C TRP A 402 8.63 -14.22 -12.44
N LEU A 403 9.07 -14.25 -13.69
CA LEU A 403 8.90 -13.15 -14.63
C LEU A 403 8.59 -13.63 -16.04
N THR A 404 8.02 -12.75 -16.84
CA THR A 404 7.88 -12.90 -18.29
C THR A 404 8.00 -11.53 -18.96
N GLU A 405 8.27 -11.53 -20.26
CA GLU A 405 8.30 -10.31 -21.07
C GLU A 405 6.86 -9.83 -21.34
N THR A 406 6.69 -8.52 -21.41
CA THR A 406 5.39 -7.84 -21.65
C THR A 406 5.15 -7.53 -23.12
N VAL A 407 6.22 -7.53 -23.91
CA VAL A 407 6.22 -7.34 -25.36
C VAL A 407 6.89 -8.56 -25.96
N GLN A 408 6.15 -9.35 -26.73
CA GLN A 408 6.77 -10.20 -27.75
C GLN A 408 6.89 -9.31 -28.98
N ASP A 409 8.10 -8.82 -29.26
CA ASP A 409 8.41 -8.22 -30.56
C ASP A 409 8.22 -9.25 -31.69
#